data_AF-A0A975EFE9-F1
#
_entry.id   AF-A0A975EFE9-F1
#
_cell.length_a   1.000
_cell.length_b   1.000
_cell.length_c   1.000
_cell.angle_alpha   90.00
_cell.angle_beta   90.00
_cell.angle_gamma   90.00
#
_symmetry.space_group_name_H-M   'P 1'
#
loop_
_entity.id
_entity.type
_entity.pdbx_description
1 polymer ?
#
loop_
_entity_poly.entity_id
_entity_poly.type
_entity_poly.pdbx_seq_one_letter_code
_entity_poly.pdbx_strand_id
1 'polypeptide(L)'
;MELDLIDTPFDLRKIKPGELEEILEDPFAIRFLPDNDRGDGASRYYALGRTVADRHLFISFTTDGKIARVISAREMSDAERRFYDRNYNETR
;
A
#
# COMPACT_ATOMS: atom_id res chain seq x y z
N MET A 1 7.21 -12.08 2.53
CA MET A 1 7.36 -10.91 3.42
C MET A 1 6.28 -11.05 4.47
N GLU A 2 6.60 -10.96 5.75
CA GLU A 2 5.58 -11.11 6.80
C GLU A 2 4.88 -9.77 7.05
N LEU A 3 3.55 -9.80 7.17
CA LEU A 3 2.75 -8.63 7.45
C LEU A 3 2.64 -8.41 8.96
N ASP A 4 3.15 -7.28 9.43
CA ASP A 4 3.01 -6.82 10.82
C ASP A 4 1.90 -5.77 10.92
N LEU A 5 0.84 -6.12 11.67
CA LEU A 5 -0.33 -5.26 11.92
C LEU A 5 -0.46 -4.84 13.39
N ILE A 6 0.59 -5.01 14.19
CA ILE A 6 0.59 -4.60 15.61
C ILE A 6 0.41 -3.07 15.70
N ASP A 7 -0.49 -2.63 16.57
CA ASP A 7 -0.82 -1.22 16.82
C ASP A 7 -1.21 -0.41 15.58
N THR A 8 -1.88 -1.05 14.62
CA THR A 8 -2.36 -0.38 13.40
C THR A 8 -3.42 0.68 13.72
N PRO A 9 -3.23 1.94 13.28
CA PRO A 9 -4.14 3.04 13.61
C PRO A 9 -5.41 3.09 12.74
N PHE A 10 -5.66 2.05 11.92
CA PHE A 10 -6.79 1.98 11.00
C PHE A 10 -7.67 0.74 11.27
N ASP A 11 -8.92 0.79 10.83
CA ASP A 11 -9.93 -0.22 11.15
C ASP A 11 -9.75 -1.49 10.31
N LEU A 12 -9.22 -2.54 10.94
CA LEU A 12 -9.04 -3.87 10.33
C LEU A 12 -10.36 -4.57 9.96
N ARG A 13 -11.51 -4.07 10.40
CA ARG A 13 -12.82 -4.58 9.95
C ARG A 13 -13.20 -4.03 8.57
N LYS A 14 -12.72 -2.83 8.22
CA LYS A 14 -12.98 -2.18 6.93
C LYS A 14 -11.96 -2.57 5.86
N ILE A 15 -10.72 -2.80 6.28
CA ILE A 15 -9.63 -3.26 5.42
C ILE A 15 -9.07 -4.52 6.05
N LYS A 16 -9.32 -5.66 5.43
CA LYS A 16 -8.90 -6.94 5.97
C LYS A 16 -7.38 -7.12 5.78
N PRO A 17 -6.70 -7.82 6.70
CA PRO A 17 -5.29 -8.17 6.54
C PRO A 17 -4.96 -8.80 5.18
N GLY A 18 -5.79 -9.73 4.70
CA GLY A 18 -5.58 -10.37 3.40
C GLY A 18 -5.61 -9.40 2.22
N GLU A 19 -6.38 -8.30 2.30
CA GLU A 19 -6.37 -7.26 1.26
C GLU A 19 -5.06 -6.48 1.22
N LEU A 20 -4.39 -6.34 2.38
CA LEU A 20 -3.07 -5.71 2.47
C LEU A 20 -1.99 -6.64 1.91
N GLU A 21 -2.07 -7.93 2.22
CA GLU A 21 -1.15 -8.95 1.67
C GLU A 21 -1.28 -9.01 0.15
N GLU A 22 -2.50 -9.07 -0.38
CA GLU A 22 -2.75 -9.08 -1.82
C GLU A 22 -2.05 -7.90 -2.53
N ILE A 23 -2.15 -6.70 -1.97
CA ILE A 23 -1.53 -5.50 -2.55
C ILE A 23 0.00 -5.51 -2.41
N LEU A 24 0.50 -6.00 -1.28
CA LEU A 24 1.95 -6.10 -1.05
C LEU A 24 2.61 -7.16 -1.92
N GLU A 25 1.88 -8.20 -2.33
CA GLU A 25 2.35 -9.26 -3.21
C GLU A 25 2.02 -9.01 -4.69
N ASP A 26 1.10 -8.09 -5.01
CA ASP A 26 0.74 -7.75 -6.38
C ASP A 26 1.97 -7.21 -7.15
N PRO A 27 2.39 -7.87 -8.26
CA PRO A 27 3.48 -7.40 -9.10
C PRO A 27 3.14 -6.12 -9.87
N PHE A 28 1.84 -5.82 -10.05
CA PHE A 28 1.35 -4.61 -10.72
C PHE A 28 1.03 -3.49 -9.73
N ALA A 29 1.23 -3.71 -8.42
CA ALA A 29 1.12 -2.64 -7.44
C ALA A 29 2.22 -1.60 -7.69
N ILE A 30 1.80 -0.33 -7.75
CA ILE A 30 2.71 0.78 -7.93
C ILE A 30 3.30 1.12 -6.58
N ARG A 31 4.60 0.90 -6.41
CA ARG A 31 5.35 1.22 -5.19
C ARG A 31 6.20 2.45 -5.44
N PHE A 32 6.14 3.42 -4.54
CA PHE A 32 6.95 4.63 -4.64
C PHE A 32 7.46 5.08 -3.27
N LEU A 33 8.62 5.73 -3.31
CA LEU A 33 9.24 6.36 -2.16
C LEU A 33 8.93 7.86 -2.24
N PRO A 34 8.53 8.52 -1.15
CA PRO A 34 8.51 9.98 -1.11
C PRO A 34 9.93 10.53 -1.28
N ASP A 35 10.08 11.54 -2.14
CA ASP A 35 11.37 12.22 -2.37
C ASP A 35 11.86 13.04 -1.16
N ASN A 36 10.94 13.43 -0.27
CA ASN A 36 11.29 14.18 0.92
C ASN A 36 11.78 13.25 2.03
N ASP A 37 13.01 13.48 2.45
CA ASP A 37 13.55 12.91 3.68
C ASP A 37 12.68 13.39 4.85
N ARG A 38 12.06 12.45 5.57
CA ARG A 38 11.21 12.81 6.70
C ARG A 38 12.12 13.22 7.85
N GLY A 39 11.72 14.27 8.57
CA GLY A 39 12.45 14.71 9.78
C GLY A 39 12.52 13.67 10.90
N ASP A 40 11.74 12.58 10.83
CA ASP A 40 11.80 11.44 11.73
C ASP A 40 12.80 10.34 11.30
N GLY A 41 13.46 10.50 10.14
CA GLY A 41 14.44 9.56 9.60
C GLY A 41 13.85 8.20 9.18
N ALA A 42 12.53 8.05 9.14
CA ALA A 42 11.87 6.79 8.84
C ALA A 42 11.57 6.64 7.33
N SER A 43 12.12 5.62 6.70
CA SER A 43 11.82 5.25 5.30
C SER A 43 10.40 4.71 5.19
N ARG A 44 9.47 5.56 4.72
CA ARG A 44 8.08 5.16 4.46
C ARG A 44 7.85 4.93 2.99
N TYR A 45 7.36 3.74 2.67
CA TYR A 45 6.95 3.36 1.34
C TYR A 45 5.45 3.57 1.19
N TYR A 46 5.04 3.87 -0.04
CA TYR A 46 3.64 3.89 -0.42
C TYR A 46 3.40 2.87 -1.51
N ALA A 47 2.24 2.24 -1.48
CA ALA A 47 1.78 1.39 -2.55
C ALA A 47 0.33 1.68 -2.92
N LEU A 48 0.07 1.63 -4.22
CA LEU A 48 -1.26 1.64 -4.82
C LEU A 48 -1.46 0.27 -5.45
N GLY A 49 -2.47 -0.47 -5.00
CA GLY A 49 -2.79 -1.78 -5.56
C GLY A 49 -4.28 -2.08 -5.58
N ARG A 50 -4.60 -3.15 -6.28
CA ARG A 50 -5.96 -3.63 -6.48
C ARG A 50 -6.09 -5.02 -5.86
N THR A 51 -7.08 -5.18 -4.99
CA THR A 51 -7.40 -6.47 -4.40
C THR A 51 -8.14 -7.37 -5.40
N VAL A 52 -8.18 -8.67 -5.13
CA VAL A 52 -8.94 -9.65 -5.93
C VAL A 52 -10.44 -9.31 -5.94
N ALA A 53 -10.93 -8.65 -4.88
CA ALA A 53 -12.30 -8.15 -4.76
C ALA A 53 -12.54 -6.81 -5.48
N ASP A 54 -11.64 -6.39 -6.37
CA ASP A 54 -11.71 -5.14 -7.14
C ASP A 54 -11.64 -3.85 -6.30
N ARG A 55 -11.11 -3.93 -5.08
CA ARG A 55 -10.92 -2.74 -4.24
C ARG A 55 -9.58 -2.10 -4.51
N HIS A 56 -9.60 -0.79 -4.68
CA HIS A 56 -8.40 0.00 -4.95
C HIS A 56 -7.96 0.66 -3.64
N LEU A 57 -6.86 0.18 -3.07
CA LEU A 57 -6.37 0.69 -1.79
C LEU A 57 -5.02 1.36 -1.93
N PHE A 58 -4.88 2.43 -1.17
CA PHE A 58 -3.60 3.06 -0.87
C PHE A 58 -3.11 2.52 0.47
N ILE A 59 -1.85 2.09 0.50
CA ILE A 59 -1.18 1.67 1.73
C ILE A 59 0.12 2.46 1.93
N SER A 60 0.38 2.84 3.17
CA SER A 60 1.67 3.35 3.61
C SER A 60 2.27 2.36 4.59
N PHE A 61 3.53 2.01 4.38
CA PHE A 61 4.18 0.97 5.17
C PHE A 61 5.67 1.24 5.29
N THR A 62 6.28 0.67 6.32
CA THR A 62 7.73 0.56 6.45
C THR A 62 8.10 -0.90 6.24
N THR A 63 9.23 -1.16 5.60
CA THR A 63 9.74 -2.53 5.49
C THR A 63 11.24 -2.57 5.73
N ASP A 64 11.70 -3.65 6.36
CA ASP A 64 13.11 -4.00 6.52
C ASP A 64 13.54 -5.10 5.51
N GLY A 65 12.68 -5.42 4.55
CA GLY A 65 12.85 -6.50 3.57
C GLY A 65 12.36 -7.87 4.01
N LYS A 66 12.11 -8.08 5.31
CA LYS A 66 11.55 -9.32 5.87
C LYS A 66 10.11 -9.11 6.34
N ILE A 67 9.89 -8.02 7.07
CA ILE A 67 8.63 -7.61 7.67
C ILE A 67 8.15 -6.33 6.98
N ALA A 68 6.87 -6.28 6.63
CA ALA A 68 6.19 -5.06 6.24
C ALA A 68 5.21 -4.64 7.33
N ARG A 69 5.44 -3.46 7.91
CA ARG A 69 4.53 -2.85 8.87
C ARG A 69 3.67 -1.81 8.18
N VAL A 70 2.38 -2.07 8.09
CA VAL A 70 1.42 -1.12 7.51
C VAL A 70 1.07 -0.07 8.54
N ILE A 71 1.25 1.20 8.19
CA ILE A 71 1.04 2.33 9.10
C ILE A 71 -0.29 3.00 8.82
N SER A 72 -0.75 2.99 7.58
CA SER A 72 -2.06 3.50 7.19
C SER A 72 -2.53 2.80 5.93
N ALA A 73 -3.81 2.48 5.88
CA ALA A 73 -4.49 1.94 4.72
C ALA A 73 -5.83 2.67 4.53
N ARG A 74 -6.16 2.99 3.28
CA ARG A 74 -7.44 3.60 2.91
C ARG A 74 -7.79 3.29 1.46
N GLU A 75 -9.02 3.59 1.08
CA GLU A 75 -9.39 3.59 -0.33
C GLU A 75 -8.64 4.70 -1.08
N MET A 76 -8.30 4.42 -2.35
CA MET A 76 -7.70 5.42 -3.22
C MET A 76 -8.68 6.57 -3.47
N SER A 77 -8.14 7.79 -3.54
CA SER A 77 -8.86 8.94 -4.09
C SER A 77 -9.03 8.80 -5.60
N ASP A 78 -9.95 9.56 -6.19
CA ASP A 78 -10.18 9.56 -7.65
C ASP A 78 -8.91 9.88 -8.44
N ALA A 79 -8.05 10.77 -7.92
CA ALA A 79 -6.78 11.12 -8.56
C ALA A 79 -5.78 9.96 -8.53
N GLU A 80 -5.66 9.26 -7.40
CA GLU A 80 -4.79 8.10 -7.24
C GLU A 80 -5.29 6.92 -8.07
N ARG A 81 -6.60 6.71 -8.13
CA ARG A 81 -7.19 5.66 -8.96
C ARG A 81 -6.91 5.89 -10.44
N ARG A 82 -7.12 7.13 -10.93
CA ARG A 82 -6.74 7.48 -12.33
C ARG A 82 -5.25 7.29 -12.58
N PHE A 83 -4.41 7.61 -11.62
CA PHE A 83 -2.96 7.37 -11.73
C PHE A 83 -2.66 5.87 -11.80
N TYR A 84 -3.26 5.06 -10.93
CA TYR A 84 -3.14 3.62 -10.94
C TYR A 84 -3.58 3.02 -12.27
N ASP A 85 -4.78 3.38 -12.75
CA ASP A 85 -5.36 2.86 -14.00
C ASP A 85 -4.47 3.17 -15.22
N ARG A 86 -3.87 4.37 -15.28
CA ARG A 86 -2.95 4.73 -16.37
C ARG A 86 -1.72 3.84 -16.39
N ASN A 87 -1.04 3.69 -15.25
CA ASN A 87 0.16 2.86 -15.13
C ASN A 87 -0.16 1.36 -15.33
N TYR A 88 -1.31 0.90 -14.83
CA TYR A 88 -1.77 -0.47 -15.00
C TYR A 88 -1.98 -0.81 -16.48
N ASN A 89 -2.56 0.12 -17.26
CA ASN A 89 -2.73 -0.06 -18.70
C ASN A 89 -1.42 0.01 -19.49
N GLU A 90 -0.40 0.72 -19.00
CA GLU A 90 0.94 0.75 -19.62
C GLU A 90 1.75 -0.52 -19.36
N THR A 91 1.48 -1.20 -18.25
CA THR A 91 2.20 -2.42 -17.82
C THR A 91 1.56 -3.71 -18.37
N ARG A 92 0.40 -3.61 -19.05
CA ARG A 92 -0.37 -4.73 -19.61
C ARG A 92 -0.02 -5.00 -21.08
#